data_AF-A0A8D8X8H1-F1
#
_entry.id   AF-A0A8D8X8H1-F1
#
_cell.length_a   1.000
_cell.length_b   1.000
_cell.length_c   1.000
_cell.angle_alpha   90.00
_cell.angle_beta   90.00
_cell.angle_gamma   90.00
#
_symmetry.space_group_name_H-M   'P 1'
#
loop_
_entity.id
_entity.type
_entity.pdbx_description
1 polymer ?
#
loop_
_entity_poly.entity_id
_entity_poly.type
_entity_poly.pdbx_seq_one_letter_code
_entity_poly.pdbx_strand_id
1 'polypeptide(L)'
;MLEDQRAHIRELALRRILKARKLQSSDAIRQFNIPTLNFQAEEYYNLISWEMPLEPAATLKLSDQEIKTLIATNKELDAVRLPCHTQAVERHIKLVTEASVAVCSEEARDGFIRARQKSRQAIPTFETKKEFFNSNI
;
A
#
# COMPACT_ATOMS: atom_id res chain seq x y z
N MET A 1 -12.05 -1.64 9.07
CA MET A 1 -11.86 -1.09 10.43
C MET A 1 -11.73 0.43 10.45
N LEU A 2 -10.76 1.05 9.75
CA LEU A 2 -10.59 2.52 9.80
C LEU A 2 -11.81 3.30 9.30
N GLU A 3 -12.49 2.79 8.28
CA GLU A 3 -13.73 3.35 7.70
C GLU A 3 -14.98 2.60 8.18
N ASP A 4 -14.90 1.86 9.29
CA ASP A 4 -16.08 1.17 9.83
C ASP A 4 -17.10 2.19 10.34
N GLN A 5 -18.40 1.92 10.17
CA GLN A 5 -19.46 2.78 10.67
C GLN A 5 -19.48 2.85 12.20
N ARG A 6 -19.04 1.79 12.88
CA ARG A 6 -19.00 1.68 14.33
C ARG A 6 -17.76 2.39 14.89
N ALA A 7 -18.00 3.45 15.66
CA ALA A 7 -16.97 4.28 16.30
C ALA A 7 -15.88 3.49 17.03
N HIS A 8 -16.28 2.54 17.88
CA HIS A 8 -15.34 1.74 18.68
C HIS A 8 -14.39 0.89 17.83
N ILE A 9 -14.79 0.49 16.61
CA ILE A 9 -13.95 -0.28 15.70
C ILE A 9 -12.93 0.62 15.01
N ARG A 10 -13.32 1.83 14.62
CA ARG A 10 -12.39 2.83 14.08
C ARG A 10 -11.33 3.19 15.12
N GLU A 11 -11.76 3.43 16.36
CA GLU A 11 -10.86 3.70 17.46
C GLU A 11 -9.88 2.54 17.69
N LEU A 12 -10.38 1.30 17.71
CA LEU A 12 -9.56 0.10 17.82
C LEU A 12 -8.49 0.03 16.71
N ALA A 13 -8.84 0.39 15.47
CA ALA A 13 -7.90 0.45 14.35
C ALA A 13 -6.81 1.50 14.57
N LEU A 14 -7.17 2.71 14.98
CA LEU A 14 -6.23 3.81 15.25
C LEU A 14 -5.27 3.45 16.39
N ARG A 15 -5.77 2.83 17.46
CA ARG A 15 -4.93 2.33 18.56
C ARG A 15 -3.95 1.24 18.10
N ARG A 16 -4.40 0.34 17.22
CA ARG A 16 -3.54 -0.71 16.62
C ARG A 16 -2.43 -0.12 15.75
N ILE A 17 -2.68 0.98 15.04
CA ILE A 17 -1.64 1.70 14.28
C ILE A 17 -0.60 2.30 15.22
N LEU A 18 -1.01 2.99 16.27
CA LEU A 18 -0.06 3.52 17.27
C LEU A 18 0.78 2.41 17.91
N LYS A 19 0.19 1.23 18.15
CA LYS A 19 0.93 0.06 18.63
C LYS A 19 1.93 -0.43 17.58
N ALA A 20 1.53 -0.53 16.31
CA ALA A 20 2.41 -0.95 15.22
C ALA A 20 3.63 -0.04 15.07
N ARG A 21 3.44 1.28 15.14
CA ARG A 21 4.51 2.28 15.07
C ARG A 21 5.54 2.14 16.18
N LYS A 22 5.10 1.81 17.39
CA LYS A 22 6.00 1.57 18.53
C LYS A 22 6.81 0.28 18.39
N LEU A 23 6.26 -0.71 17.68
CA LEU A 23 6.91 -2.01 17.47
C LEU A 23 7.85 -2.00 16.25
N GLN A 24 7.61 -1.13 15.27
CA GLN A 24 8.51 -0.96 14.12
C GLN A 24 9.72 -0.12 14.49
N SER A 25 10.92 -0.67 14.30
CA SER A 25 12.16 0.12 14.25
C SER A 25 12.30 0.79 12.87
N SER A 26 12.90 1.99 12.82
CA SER A 26 13.04 2.79 11.60
C SER A 26 13.77 2.06 10.46
N ASP A 27 14.63 1.11 10.80
CA ASP A 27 15.55 0.45 9.87
C ASP A 27 15.14 -1.00 9.54
N ALA A 28 14.07 -1.51 10.15
CA ALA A 28 13.63 -2.88 9.90
C ALA A 28 12.80 -2.99 8.61
N ILE A 29 13.24 -3.89 7.72
CA ILE A 29 12.44 -4.32 6.57
C ILE A 29 11.14 -4.93 7.09
N ARG A 30 10.02 -4.43 6.60
CA ARG A 30 8.69 -4.99 6.87
C ARG A 30 8.62 -6.43 6.39
N GLN A 31 8.56 -7.37 7.34
CA GLN A 31 8.29 -8.77 7.04
C GLN A 31 6.79 -9.00 6.92
N PHE A 32 6.34 -9.51 5.79
CA PHE A 32 4.95 -9.90 5.58
C PHE A 32 4.75 -11.34 6.06
N ASN A 33 4.27 -11.49 7.30
CA ASN A 33 3.90 -12.78 7.85
C ASN A 33 2.42 -13.03 7.55
N ILE A 34 2.10 -14.19 7.00
CA ILE A 34 0.71 -14.60 6.76
C ILE A 34 0.06 -14.86 8.12
N PRO A 35 -0.96 -14.10 8.53
CA PRO A 35 -1.60 -14.30 9.83
C PRO A 35 -2.44 -15.59 9.82
N THR A 36 -2.43 -16.29 10.94
CA THR A 36 -3.35 -17.41 11.17
C THR A 36 -4.77 -16.87 11.32
N LEU A 37 -5.72 -17.46 10.57
CA LEU A 37 -7.12 -17.06 10.61
C LEU A 37 -7.87 -17.77 11.75
N ASN A 38 -8.64 -16.99 12.50
CA ASN A 38 -9.58 -17.51 13.49
C ASN A 38 -10.95 -17.77 12.83
N PHE A 39 -11.21 -19.03 12.47
CA PHE A 39 -12.49 -19.43 11.87
C PHE A 39 -13.68 -19.40 12.83
N GLN A 40 -13.44 -19.29 14.14
CA GLN A 40 -14.49 -19.13 15.15
C GLN A 40 -14.86 -17.66 15.38
N ALA A 41 -14.22 -16.72 14.70
CA ALA A 41 -14.52 -15.31 14.84
C ALA A 41 -15.92 -14.98 14.27
N GLU A 42 -16.80 -14.45 15.11
CA GLU A 42 -18.11 -13.93 14.69
C GLU A 42 -17.99 -12.58 13.98
N GLU A 43 -16.94 -11.83 14.29
CA GLU A 43 -16.71 -10.47 13.83
C GLU A 43 -15.37 -10.34 13.11
N TYR A 44 -15.36 -9.58 12.04
CA TYR A 44 -14.21 -9.53 11.12
C TYR A 44 -12.94 -8.97 11.78
N TYR A 45 -13.06 -8.06 12.75
CA TYR A 45 -11.91 -7.48 13.44
C TYR A 45 -11.22 -8.44 14.43
N ASN A 46 -11.79 -9.63 14.63
CA ASN A 46 -11.25 -10.75 15.41
C ASN A 46 -10.73 -11.91 14.53
N LEU A 47 -10.77 -11.77 13.20
CA LEU A 47 -10.33 -12.81 12.25
C LEU A 47 -8.84 -13.14 12.36
N ILE A 48 -8.02 -12.19 12.81
CA ILE A 48 -6.56 -12.36 12.94
C ILE A 48 -6.10 -11.89 14.31
N SER A 49 -4.98 -12.45 14.78
CA SER A 49 -4.28 -11.91 15.95
C SER A 49 -3.69 -10.53 15.63
N TRP A 50 -3.91 -9.57 16.53
CA TRP A 50 -3.37 -8.21 16.44
C TRP A 50 -2.24 -7.97 17.45
N GLU A 51 -1.55 -9.04 17.84
CA GLU A 51 -0.40 -8.97 18.75
C GLU A 51 0.77 -8.20 18.12
N MET A 52 1.08 -8.51 16.85
CA MET A 52 2.07 -7.81 16.02
C MET A 52 1.39 -7.10 14.84
N PRO A 53 0.68 -5.98 15.08
CA PRO A 53 -0.01 -5.26 14.03
C PRO A 53 1.00 -4.59 13.10
N LEU A 54 0.67 -4.56 11.80
CA LEU A 54 1.45 -3.86 10.80
C LEU A 54 0.72 -2.60 10.36
N GLU A 55 1.43 -1.47 10.31
CA GLU A 55 0.81 -0.22 9.90
C GLU A 55 0.44 -0.23 8.40
N PRO A 56 -0.79 0.13 8.00
CA PRO A 56 -1.14 0.30 6.60
C PRO A 56 -0.37 1.45 5.93
N ALA A 57 0.02 1.29 4.66
CA ALA A 57 0.70 2.36 3.90
C ALA A 57 -0.14 3.65 3.81
N ALA A 58 -1.47 3.52 3.84
CA ALA A 58 -2.41 4.63 3.81
C ALA A 58 -2.23 5.60 4.99
N THR A 59 -1.84 5.09 6.17
CA THR A 59 -1.77 5.91 7.39
C THR A 59 -0.39 6.49 7.65
N LEU A 60 0.62 6.13 6.86
CA LEU A 60 2.00 6.62 7.00
C LEU A 60 2.12 8.15 6.92
N LYS A 61 1.20 8.81 6.21
CA LYS A 61 1.17 10.28 6.10
C LYS A 61 0.64 10.98 7.35
N LEU A 62 -0.07 10.26 8.22
CA LEU A 62 -0.65 10.81 9.44
C LEU A 62 0.39 10.76 10.56
N SER A 63 0.56 11.86 11.28
CA SER A 63 1.37 11.91 12.48
C SER A 63 0.71 11.18 13.66
N ASP A 64 1.51 10.77 14.64
CA ASP A 64 0.99 10.18 15.89
C ASP A 64 0.04 11.13 16.63
N GLN A 65 0.27 12.44 16.52
CA GLN A 65 -0.58 13.46 17.13
C GLN A 65 -1.94 13.50 16.45
N GLU A 66 -2.00 13.50 15.12
CA GLU A 66 -3.26 13.44 14.37
C GLU A 66 -4.04 12.16 14.67
N ILE A 67 -3.37 11.02 14.80
CA ILE A 67 -4.06 9.77 15.19
C ILE A 67 -4.65 9.89 16.60
N LYS A 68 -3.92 10.50 17.55
CA LYS A 68 -4.43 10.73 18.91
C LYS A 68 -5.61 11.71 18.93
N THR A 69 -5.59 12.77 18.12
CA THR A 69 -6.71 13.71 18.04
C THR A 69 -7.94 13.05 17.40
N LEU A 70 -7.76 12.20 16.39
CA LEU A 70 -8.85 11.41 15.80
C LEU A 70 -9.49 10.46 16.82
N ILE A 71 -8.68 9.80 17.66
CA ILE A 71 -9.19 8.96 18.76
C ILE A 71 -10.01 9.81 19.74
N ALA A 72 -9.48 10.96 20.17
CA ALA A 72 -10.15 11.81 21.17
C ALA A 72 -11.46 12.45 20.65
N THR A 73 -11.49 12.82 19.38
CA THR A 73 -12.66 13.44 18.74
C THR A 73 -13.65 12.43 18.19
N ASN A 74 -13.27 11.15 18.12
CA ASN A 74 -14.01 10.07 17.46
C ASN A 74 -14.44 10.43 16.01
N LYS A 75 -13.66 11.32 15.38
CA LYS A 75 -13.94 11.82 14.04
C LYS A 75 -13.62 10.74 13.02
N GLU A 76 -14.45 10.64 11.98
CA GLU A 76 -14.16 9.80 10.83
C GLU A 76 -12.87 10.28 10.16
N LEU A 77 -11.97 9.34 9.90
CA LEU A 77 -10.80 9.62 9.08
C LEU A 77 -11.34 9.90 7.68
N ASP A 78 -11.13 11.13 7.19
CA ASP A 78 -11.42 11.44 5.80
C ASP A 78 -10.60 10.47 4.97
N ALA A 79 -11.30 9.56 4.27
CA ALA A 79 -10.70 8.40 3.63
C ALA A 79 -9.46 8.89 2.89
N VAL A 80 -8.29 8.29 3.17
CA VAL A 80 -7.12 8.54 2.34
C VAL A 80 -7.51 8.01 0.98
N ARG A 81 -8.03 8.89 0.13
CA ARG A 81 -8.60 8.56 -1.17
C ARG A 81 -7.43 8.20 -2.05
N LEU A 82 -6.93 6.98 -1.86
CA LEU A 82 -5.90 6.38 -2.68
C LEU A 82 -6.59 6.11 -4.01
N PRO A 83 -6.27 6.87 -5.07
CA PRO A 83 -6.94 6.67 -6.33
C PRO A 83 -6.55 5.27 -6.85
N CYS A 84 -7.50 4.34 -6.75
CA CYS A 84 -7.31 2.94 -7.13
C CYS A 84 -7.35 2.75 -8.66
N HIS A 85 -8.01 3.65 -9.38
CA HIS A 85 -8.14 3.64 -10.85
C HIS A 85 -7.29 4.72 -11.51
N THR A 86 -6.02 4.86 -11.09
CA THR A 86 -5.09 5.72 -11.84
C THR A 86 -4.55 4.98 -13.05
N GLN A 87 -4.25 5.73 -14.11
CA GLN A 87 -3.53 5.20 -15.27
C GLN A 87 -2.19 4.54 -14.87
N ALA A 88 -1.54 5.03 -13.80
CA ALA A 88 -0.34 4.40 -13.27
C ALA A 88 -0.61 2.98 -12.76
N VAL A 89 -1.69 2.77 -12.01
CA VAL A 89 -2.11 1.43 -11.54
C VAL A 89 -2.43 0.52 -12.73
N GLU A 90 -3.20 0.98 -13.71
CA GLU A 90 -3.53 0.20 -14.91
C GLU A 90 -2.28 -0.23 -15.69
N ARG A 91 -1.35 0.70 -15.92
CA ARG A 91 -0.05 0.42 -16.57
C ARG A 91 0.79 -0.58 -15.79
N HIS A 92 0.71 -0.55 -14.46
CA HIS A 92 1.44 -1.46 -13.60
C HIS A 92 0.85 -2.87 -13.63
N ILE A 93 -0.48 -2.99 -13.54
CA ILE A 93 -1.19 -4.27 -13.69
C ILE A 93 -0.80 -4.94 -15.01
N LYS A 94 -0.85 -4.19 -16.12
CA LYS A 94 -0.41 -4.69 -17.43
C LYS A 94 1.02 -5.20 -17.41
N LEU A 95 1.95 -4.45 -16.79
CA LEU A 95 3.35 -4.86 -16.69
C LEU A 95 3.52 -6.16 -15.87
N VAL A 96 2.81 -6.29 -14.75
CA VAL A 96 2.85 -7.49 -13.90
C VAL A 96 2.30 -8.70 -14.65
N THR A 97 1.24 -8.52 -15.44
CA THR A 97 0.70 -9.57 -16.32
C THR A 97 1.69 -9.96 -17.41
N GLU A 98 2.29 -8.98 -18.11
CA GLU A 98 3.34 -9.23 -19.11
C GLU A 98 4.51 -10.04 -18.51
N ALA A 99 4.98 -9.66 -17.31
CA ALA A 99 6.06 -10.37 -16.62
C ALA A 99 5.67 -11.81 -16.27
N SER A 100 4.43 -12.01 -15.81
CA SER A 100 3.94 -13.34 -15.42
C SER A 100 3.77 -14.30 -16.60
N VAL A 101 3.51 -13.76 -17.80
CA VAL A 101 3.47 -14.55 -19.04
C VAL A 101 4.88 -14.85 -19.55
N ALA A 102 5.82 -13.92 -19.39
CA ALA A 102 7.17 -14.05 -19.93
C ALA A 102 8.06 -15.00 -19.12
N VAL A 103 7.92 -15.05 -17.79
CA VAL A 103 8.81 -15.81 -16.90
C VAL A 103 8.07 -16.44 -15.71
N CYS A 104 8.56 -17.58 -15.23
CA CYS A 104 7.85 -18.39 -14.22
C CYS A 104 8.30 -18.17 -12.76
N SER A 105 9.49 -17.62 -12.49
CA SER A 105 9.99 -17.44 -11.11
C SER A 105 9.72 -16.04 -10.54
N GLU A 106 9.62 -15.92 -9.22
CA GLU A 106 9.44 -14.62 -8.54
C GLU A 106 10.60 -13.67 -8.85
N GLU A 107 11.84 -14.11 -8.68
CA GLU A 107 13.03 -13.32 -8.94
C GLU A 107 13.10 -12.87 -10.41
N ALA A 108 12.77 -13.74 -11.36
CA ALA A 108 12.76 -13.37 -12.77
C ALA A 108 11.66 -12.36 -13.09
N ARG A 109 10.47 -12.49 -12.50
CA ARG A 109 9.37 -11.53 -12.67
C ARG A 109 9.74 -10.17 -12.11
N ASP A 110 10.30 -10.12 -10.90
CA ASP A 110 10.77 -8.88 -10.29
C ASP A 110 11.88 -8.23 -11.14
N GLY A 111 12.86 -9.02 -11.61
CA GLY A 111 13.90 -8.57 -12.53
C GLY A 111 13.32 -7.99 -13.83
N PHE A 112 12.35 -8.66 -14.45
CA PHE A 112 11.66 -8.21 -15.65
C PHE A 112 10.95 -6.86 -15.43
N ILE A 113 10.19 -6.74 -14.33
CA ILE A 113 9.46 -5.53 -13.96
C ILE A 113 10.44 -4.36 -13.76
N ARG A 114 11.52 -4.56 -12.99
CA ARG A 114 12.53 -3.54 -12.73
C ARG A 114 13.27 -3.11 -14.00
N ALA A 115 13.64 -4.06 -14.86
CA ALA A 115 14.30 -3.78 -16.13
C ALA A 115 13.39 -2.93 -17.04
N ARG A 116 12.10 -3.29 -17.14
CA ARG A 116 11.13 -2.52 -17.93
C ARG A 116 10.90 -1.12 -17.37
N GLN A 117 10.81 -0.98 -16.04
CA GLN A 117 10.68 0.33 -15.40
C GLN A 117 11.89 1.22 -15.67
N LYS A 118 13.12 0.69 -15.51
CA LYS A 118 14.36 1.41 -15.84
C LYS A 118 14.41 1.82 -17.32
N SER A 119 14.04 0.91 -18.23
CA SER A 119 13.95 1.22 -19.66
C SER A 119 12.95 2.36 -19.92
N ARG A 120 11.77 2.35 -19.29
CA ARG A 120 10.78 3.43 -19.41
C ARG A 120 11.27 4.76 -18.85
N GLN A 121 12.02 4.74 -17.75
CA GLN A 121 12.62 5.96 -17.17
C GLN A 121 13.74 6.55 -18.03
N ALA A 122 14.43 5.71 -18.82
CA ALA A 122 15.44 6.18 -19.76
C ALA A 122 14.83 6.83 -21.03
N ILE A 123 13.53 6.63 -21.29
CA ILE A 123 12.84 7.28 -22.40
C ILE A 123 12.53 8.72 -21.99
N PRO A 124 12.92 9.74 -22.79
CA PRO A 124 12.61 11.13 -22.49
C PRO A 124 11.09 11.35 -22.42
N THR A 125 10.65 12.29 -21.60
CA THR A 125 9.28 12.79 -21.64
C THR A 125 9.11 13.71 -22.85
N PHE A 126 8.07 13.46 -23.64
CA PHE A 126 7.73 14.25 -24.81
C PHE A 126 6.34 14.85 -24.60
N GLU A 127 6.20 16.16 -24.76
CA GLU A 127 4.91 16.86 -24.69
C GLU A 127 4.14 16.68 -26.00
N THR A 128 4.86 16.54 -27.12
CA THR A 128 4.25 16.32 -28.43
C THR A 128 4.87 15.15 -29.17
N LYS A 129 4.06 14.49 -30.01
CA LYS A 129 4.53 13.36 -30.85
C LYS A 129 5.67 13.76 -31.81
N LYS A 130 5.76 15.05 -32.20
CA LYS A 130 6.83 15.56 -33.07
C LYS A 130 8.21 15.50 -32.39
N GLU A 131 8.28 15.78 -31.10
CA GLU A 131 9.54 15.75 -30.34
C GLU A 131 10.16 14.34 -30.29
N PHE A 132 9.33 13.29 -30.32
CA PHE A 132 9.80 11.91 -30.41
C PHE A 132 10.54 11.61 -31.72
N PHE A 133 10.08 12.17 -32.84
CA PHE A 133 10.74 11.98 -34.14
C PHE A 133 11.97 12.86 -34.31
N ASN A 134 11.99 14.02 -33.64
CA ASN A 134 13.08 15.00 -33.76
C ASN A 134 14.24 14.78 -32.78
N SER A 135 14.11 13.89 -31.80
CA SER A 135 15.12 13.60 -30.78
C SER A 135 16.18 12.56 -31.21
N ASN A 136 16.09 12.04 -32.43
CA ASN A 136 17.03 11.07 -33.03
C ASN A 136 17.87 11.68 -34.17
N ILE A 137 18.04 13.01 -34.21
CA ILE A 137 18.96 13.74 -35.10
C ILE A 137 19.97 14.46 -34.20
#